data_AF-A0A8B8YWK7-F1
#
_entry.id   AF-A0A8B8YWK7-F1
#
_cell.length_a   1.000
_cell.length_b   1.000
_cell.length_c   1.000
_cell.angle_alpha   90.00
_cell.angle_beta   90.00
_cell.angle_gamma   90.00
#
_symmetry.space_group_name_H-M   'P 1'
#
loop_
_entity.id
_entity.type
_entity.pdbx_description
1 polymer ?
#
loop_
_entity_poly.entity_id
_entity_poly.type
_entity_poly.pdbx_seq_one_letter_code
_entity_poly.pdbx_strand_id
1 'polypeptide(L)'
;MNLLKQEAEHGALDVPHLSKYILNMMTLLCAPVRDEAVQKLENITAPVRLLRGIFQVLGLMKMDMVNYTIQSLQPQLQEHSIQYERAKFQELLNKQPSLLDHTTKWLTRAAADLSTPPPSCPDTPDSSSVVCPSPSEAANSPEPLSPKMVLSQGFLNLLLWDPEDEEFPETLLMDRAQLQELEAQLHQLTILASVLLVASSFSGSVLFGSPQFVDKLKRITKALMEEFKSRPEEEAVLTVSEQVSQEIHRSLENMGLAALSSDNTASLIGELQNITRKENCVHSVIVSIPPHRSADPLVPQMLFGSWCAAVSARPPWRPYPH
;
A
#
# COMPACT_ATOMS: atom_id res chain seq x y z
N MET A 1 2.80 42.41 -35.74
CA MET A 1 3.00 41.15 -36.48
C MET A 1 3.36 41.33 -37.95
N ASN A 2 3.11 42.49 -38.60
CA ASN A 2 3.35 42.63 -40.05
C ASN A 2 4.80 42.99 -40.43
N LEU A 3 5.60 43.64 -39.57
CA LEU A 3 6.95 44.10 -39.91
C LEU A 3 7.95 42.95 -40.12
N LEU A 4 8.07 42.04 -39.15
CA LEU A 4 8.99 40.88 -39.25
C LEU A 4 8.64 39.96 -40.44
N LYS A 5 7.35 39.82 -40.74
CA LYS A 5 6.87 39.07 -41.90
C LYS A 5 7.31 39.75 -43.20
N GLN A 6 7.13 41.07 -43.30
CA GLN A 6 7.55 41.85 -44.45
C GLN A 6 9.08 41.80 -44.64
N GLU A 7 9.86 41.96 -43.59
CA GLU A 7 11.33 41.86 -43.64
C GLU A 7 11.80 40.47 -44.09
N ALA A 8 11.14 39.40 -43.64
CA ALA A 8 11.43 38.04 -44.06
C ALA A 8 11.11 37.80 -45.55
N GLU A 9 9.93 38.25 -46.02
CA GLU A 9 9.49 38.10 -47.41
C GLU A 9 10.41 38.84 -48.40
N HIS A 10 11.01 39.95 -47.96
CA HIS A 10 11.94 40.75 -48.77
C HIS A 10 13.42 40.39 -48.53
N GLY A 11 13.71 39.35 -47.74
CA GLY A 11 15.09 38.89 -47.46
C GLY A 11 15.93 39.88 -46.63
N ALA A 12 15.30 40.82 -45.94
CA ALA A 12 15.95 41.87 -45.16
C ALA A 12 15.99 41.57 -43.64
N LEU A 13 15.54 40.39 -43.21
CA LEU A 13 15.44 40.03 -41.80
C LEU A 13 16.83 39.82 -41.16
N ASP A 14 17.15 40.64 -40.15
CA ASP A 14 18.34 40.49 -39.33
C ASP A 14 18.10 39.45 -38.21
N VAL A 15 18.41 38.19 -38.52
CA VAL A 15 18.27 37.06 -37.58
C VAL A 15 19.16 37.21 -36.33
N PRO A 16 20.44 37.63 -36.41
CA PRO A 16 21.26 37.92 -35.24
C PRO A 16 20.63 38.96 -34.29
N HIS A 17 20.13 40.08 -34.82
CA HIS A 17 19.50 41.13 -34.01
C HIS A 17 18.24 40.61 -33.32
N LEU A 18 17.35 39.94 -34.08
CA LEU A 18 16.13 39.37 -33.55
C LEU A 18 16.41 38.29 -32.49
N SER A 19 17.39 37.42 -32.73
CA SER A 19 17.74 36.35 -31.78
C SER A 19 18.30 36.94 -30.48
N LYS A 20 19.12 37.99 -30.55
CA LYS A 20 19.62 38.69 -29.36
C LYS A 20 18.49 39.35 -28.56
N TYR A 21 17.52 39.97 -29.25
CA TYR A 21 16.34 40.52 -28.59
C TYR A 21 15.53 39.43 -27.86
N ILE A 22 15.29 38.29 -28.52
CA ILE A 22 14.57 37.15 -27.91
C ILE A 22 15.34 36.60 -26.70
N LEU A 23 16.66 36.42 -26.80
CA LEU A 23 17.47 35.92 -25.68
C LEU A 23 17.42 36.87 -24.48
N ASN A 24 17.55 38.18 -24.68
CA ASN A 24 17.43 39.15 -23.59
C ASN A 24 16.06 39.06 -22.89
N MET A 25 14.98 38.91 -23.66
CA MET A 25 13.64 38.71 -23.12
C MET A 25 13.52 37.39 -22.36
N MET A 26 14.14 36.33 -22.86
CA MET A 26 14.18 35.03 -22.17
C MET A 26 14.91 35.13 -20.83
N THR A 27 16.09 35.78 -20.79
CA THR A 27 16.85 36.00 -19.55
C THR A 27 16.05 36.76 -18.49
N LEU A 28 15.18 37.70 -18.90
CA LEU A 28 14.36 38.47 -17.97
C LEU A 28 13.18 37.68 -17.41
N LEU A 29 12.63 36.73 -18.19
CA LEU A 29 11.37 36.06 -17.90
C LEU A 29 11.52 34.60 -17.46
N CYS A 30 12.69 34.00 -17.65
CA CYS A 30 12.92 32.61 -17.28
C CYS A 30 13.06 32.43 -15.77
N ALA A 31 12.76 31.22 -15.30
CA ALA A 31 13.08 30.84 -13.93
C ALA A 31 14.61 30.73 -13.75
N PRO A 32 15.16 30.97 -12.54
CA PRO A 32 16.61 30.95 -12.30
C PRO A 32 17.32 29.67 -12.75
N VAL A 33 16.62 28.53 -12.69
CA VAL A 33 17.13 27.22 -13.15
C VAL A 33 17.44 27.18 -14.65
N ARG A 34 16.95 28.14 -15.44
CA ARG A 34 17.12 28.21 -16.90
C ARG A 34 18.20 29.19 -17.32
N ASP A 35 18.77 29.97 -16.42
CA ASP A 35 19.76 31.01 -16.75
C ASP A 35 20.96 30.42 -17.50
N GLU A 36 21.49 29.28 -17.03
CA GLU A 36 22.58 28.58 -17.73
C GLU A 36 22.20 28.10 -19.14
N ALA A 37 20.95 27.69 -19.34
CA ALA A 37 20.47 27.21 -20.62
C ALA A 37 20.34 28.38 -21.62
N VAL A 38 19.86 29.54 -21.16
CA VAL A 38 19.80 30.76 -21.97
C VAL A 38 21.21 31.27 -22.30
N GLN A 39 22.13 31.28 -21.33
CA GLN A 39 23.53 31.68 -21.55
C GLN A 39 24.25 30.79 -22.58
N LYS A 40 23.97 29.48 -22.60
CA LYS A 40 24.53 28.57 -23.62
C LYS A 40 24.10 28.94 -25.04
N LEU A 41 22.93 29.53 -25.23
CA LEU A 41 22.44 29.96 -26.54
C LEU A 41 23.18 31.19 -27.06
N GLU A 42 23.65 32.08 -26.19
CA GLU A 42 24.42 33.28 -26.58
C GLU A 42 25.71 32.95 -27.33
N ASN A 43 26.29 31.78 -27.06
CA ASN A 43 27.53 31.31 -27.68
C ASN A 43 27.33 30.68 -29.07
N ILE A 44 26.09 30.53 -29.55
CA ILE A 44 25.79 29.87 -30.83
C ILE A 44 25.74 30.89 -31.97
N THR A 45 26.74 30.87 -32.84
CA THR A 45 26.81 31.79 -34.00
C THR A 45 25.94 31.35 -35.19
N ALA A 46 25.65 30.06 -35.32
CA ALA A 46 24.91 29.51 -36.46
C ALA A 46 23.39 29.76 -36.31
N PRO A 47 22.73 30.56 -37.19
CA PRO A 47 21.35 31.02 -36.99
C PRO A 47 20.31 29.91 -36.82
N VAL A 48 20.39 28.85 -37.64
CA VAL A 48 19.45 27.72 -37.57
C VAL A 48 19.60 26.95 -36.26
N ARG A 49 20.83 26.74 -35.78
CA ARG A 49 21.09 26.05 -34.51
C ARG A 49 20.66 26.90 -33.32
N LEU A 50 20.86 28.21 -33.40
CA LEU A 50 20.42 29.17 -32.39
C LEU A 50 18.90 29.19 -32.25
N LEU A 51 18.17 29.35 -33.36
CA LEU A 51 16.70 29.34 -33.36
C LEU A 51 16.14 28.02 -32.82
N ARG A 52 16.73 26.88 -33.20
CA ARG A 52 16.33 25.57 -32.64
C ARG A 52 16.54 25.51 -31.13
N GLY A 53 17.67 26.00 -30.63
CA GLY A 53 17.96 26.06 -29.19
C GLY A 53 17.01 26.99 -28.44
N ILE A 54 16.69 28.15 -29.02
CA ILE A 54 15.70 29.11 -28.49
C ILE A 54 14.34 28.42 -28.33
N PHE A 55 13.83 27.74 -29.37
CA PHE A 55 12.55 27.03 -29.27
C PHE A 55 12.55 25.91 -28.22
N GLN A 56 13.67 25.20 -28.07
CA GLN A 56 13.79 24.18 -27.03
C GLN A 56 13.68 24.79 -25.63
N VAL A 57 14.42 25.86 -25.35
CA VAL A 57 14.38 26.53 -24.04
C VAL A 57 13.04 27.21 -23.79
N LEU A 58 12.41 27.82 -24.80
CA LEU A 58 11.05 28.36 -24.69
C LEU A 58 10.02 27.27 -24.37
N GLY A 59 10.18 26.07 -24.94
CA GLY A 59 9.35 24.91 -24.58
C GLY A 59 9.49 24.51 -23.12
N LEU A 60 10.71 24.56 -22.59
CA LEU A 60 10.98 24.30 -21.17
C LEU A 60 10.40 25.40 -20.27
N MET A 61 10.58 26.67 -20.63
CA MET A 61 9.99 27.81 -19.91
C MET A 61 8.46 27.72 -19.84
N LYS A 62 7.81 27.22 -20.89
CA LYS A 62 6.36 26.95 -20.88
C LYS A 62 5.99 25.90 -19.82
N MET A 63 6.77 24.84 -19.70
CA MET A 63 6.56 23.82 -18.67
C MET A 63 6.80 24.39 -17.26
N ASP A 64 7.81 25.24 -17.11
CA ASP A 64 8.11 25.92 -15.86
C ASP A 64 6.92 26.80 -15.42
N MET A 65 6.29 27.53 -16.35
CA MET A 65 5.07 28.29 -16.07
C MET A 65 3.90 27.40 -15.61
N VAL A 66 3.68 26.26 -16.28
CA VAL A 66 2.63 25.31 -15.88
C VAL A 66 2.89 24.78 -14.47
N ASN A 67 4.12 24.38 -14.18
CA ASN A 67 4.50 23.89 -12.86
C ASN A 67 4.34 24.97 -11.79
N TYR A 68 4.74 26.20 -12.08
CA TYR A 68 4.54 27.35 -11.19
C TYR A 68 3.05 27.61 -10.93
N THR A 69 2.21 27.60 -11.98
CA THR A 69 0.76 27.77 -11.82
C THR A 69 0.16 26.67 -10.95
N ILE A 70 0.55 25.40 -11.15
CA ILE A 70 0.09 24.28 -10.31
C ILE A 70 0.49 24.53 -8.85
N GLN A 71 1.76 24.84 -8.60
CA GLN A 71 2.27 25.09 -7.24
C GLN A 71 1.61 26.29 -6.57
N SER A 72 1.35 27.36 -7.33
CA SER A 72 0.69 28.56 -6.82
C SER A 72 -0.78 28.32 -6.48
N LEU A 73 -1.48 27.47 -7.24
CA LEU A 73 -2.91 27.19 -7.03
C LEU A 73 -3.15 26.06 -6.02
N GLN A 74 -2.20 25.13 -5.87
CA GLN A 74 -2.33 23.95 -5.03
C GLN A 74 -2.78 24.26 -3.58
N PRO A 75 -2.24 25.26 -2.87
CA PRO A 75 -2.65 25.55 -1.49
C PRO A 75 -4.13 25.94 -1.39
N GLN A 76 -4.60 26.76 -2.32
CA GLN A 76 -6.00 27.22 -2.37
C GLN A 76 -6.95 26.06 -2.72
N LEU A 77 -6.53 25.19 -3.64
CA LEU A 77 -7.30 23.97 -3.98
C LEU A 77 -7.38 23.02 -2.78
N GLN A 78 -6.29 22.84 -2.04
CA GLN A 78 -6.27 21.98 -0.84
C GLN A 78 -7.13 22.54 0.29
N GLU A 79 -7.15 23.87 0.47
CA GLU A 79 -7.97 24.52 1.49
C GLU A 79 -9.47 24.29 1.27
N HIS A 80 -9.91 24.30 0.01
CA HIS A 80 -11.32 24.16 -0.35
C HIS A 80 -11.73 22.76 -0.84
N SER A 81 -10.78 21.81 -0.99
CA SER A 81 -11.06 20.50 -1.62
C SER A 81 -12.14 19.72 -0.89
N ILE A 82 -12.04 19.61 0.44
CA ILE A 82 -12.99 18.84 1.26
C ILE A 82 -14.41 19.41 1.13
N GLN A 83 -14.54 20.74 1.13
CA GLN A 83 -15.85 21.39 1.00
C GLN A 83 -16.44 21.17 -0.39
N TYR A 84 -15.61 21.31 -1.42
CA TYR A 84 -16.01 21.08 -2.80
C TYR A 84 -16.44 19.62 -3.05
N GLU A 85 -15.65 18.66 -2.59
CA GLU A 85 -15.96 17.22 -2.69
C GLU A 85 -17.26 16.88 -1.98
N ARG A 86 -17.45 17.35 -0.74
CA ARG A 86 -18.71 17.14 0.01
C ARG A 86 -19.91 17.76 -0.72
N ALA A 87 -19.78 18.97 -1.25
CA ALA A 87 -20.85 19.62 -1.98
C ALA A 87 -21.20 18.87 -3.27
N LYS A 88 -20.19 18.40 -4.02
CA LYS A 88 -20.39 17.60 -5.23
C LYS A 88 -20.99 16.24 -4.94
N PHE A 89 -20.54 15.58 -3.89
CA PHE A 89 -21.12 14.32 -3.43
C PHE A 89 -22.58 14.50 -3.03
N GLN A 90 -22.90 15.56 -2.28
CA GLN A 90 -24.28 15.86 -1.92
C GLN A 90 -25.15 16.18 -3.14
N GLU A 91 -24.63 16.92 -4.12
CA GLU A 91 -25.33 17.20 -5.39
C GLU A 91 -25.66 15.89 -6.13
N LEU A 92 -24.74 14.94 -6.12
CA LEU A 92 -24.91 13.63 -6.75
C LEU A 92 -25.99 12.81 -6.03
N LEU A 93 -25.97 12.77 -4.70
CA LEU A 93 -27.00 12.08 -3.90
C LEU A 93 -28.39 12.69 -4.08
N ASN A 94 -28.48 14.01 -4.18
CA ASN A 94 -29.76 14.68 -4.43
C ASN A 94 -30.36 14.32 -5.79
N LYS A 95 -29.51 14.01 -6.78
CA LYS A 95 -29.94 13.56 -8.12
C LYS A 95 -30.30 12.08 -8.15
N GLN A 96 -29.57 11.26 -7.41
CA GLN A 96 -29.75 9.80 -7.38
C GLN A 96 -29.67 9.27 -5.94
N PRO A 97 -30.81 9.12 -5.25
CA PRO A 97 -30.83 8.66 -3.86
C PRO A 97 -30.39 7.19 -3.68
N SER A 98 -30.57 6.34 -4.69
CA SER A 98 -30.21 4.91 -4.67
C SER A 98 -28.77 4.63 -5.13
N LEU A 99 -27.88 5.62 -5.06
CA LEU A 99 -26.50 5.48 -5.55
C LEU A 99 -25.59 4.70 -4.59
N LEU A 100 -26.02 4.51 -3.34
CA LEU A 100 -25.18 3.99 -2.25
C LEU A 100 -25.60 2.59 -1.81
N ASP A 101 -26.18 1.78 -2.70
CA ASP A 101 -26.72 0.48 -2.35
C ASP A 101 -25.62 -0.47 -1.87
N HIS A 102 -24.48 -0.54 -2.56
CA HIS A 102 -23.34 -1.39 -2.18
C HIS A 102 -22.65 -0.86 -0.93
N THR A 103 -22.45 0.46 -0.84
CA THR A 103 -21.88 1.11 0.35
C THR A 103 -22.73 0.83 1.60
N THR A 104 -24.06 0.87 1.46
CA THR A 104 -24.99 0.56 2.56
C THR A 104 -24.92 -0.90 2.95
N LYS A 105 -24.93 -1.83 1.98
CA LYS A 105 -24.77 -3.27 2.23
C LYS A 105 -23.45 -3.58 2.94
N TRP A 106 -22.35 -3.00 2.46
CA TRP A 106 -21.01 -3.16 3.02
C TRP A 106 -20.95 -2.73 4.49
N LEU A 107 -21.43 -1.52 4.81
CA LEU A 107 -21.45 -1.03 6.20
C LEU A 107 -22.41 -1.83 7.09
N THR A 108 -23.54 -2.28 6.55
CA THR A 108 -24.51 -3.10 7.29
C THR A 108 -23.92 -4.46 7.64
N ARG A 109 -23.17 -5.08 6.71
CA ARG A 109 -22.43 -6.34 6.94
C ARG A 109 -21.39 -6.15 8.04
N ALA A 110 -20.58 -5.09 7.97
CA ALA A 110 -19.59 -4.79 9.00
C ALA A 110 -20.21 -4.55 10.39
N ALA A 111 -21.37 -3.89 10.46
CA ALA A 111 -22.10 -3.70 11.72
C ALA A 111 -22.68 -5.03 12.26
N ALA A 112 -23.15 -5.92 11.39
CA ALA A 112 -23.63 -7.24 11.76
C ALA A 112 -22.50 -8.11 12.32
N ASP A 113 -21.31 -8.09 11.70
CA ASP A 113 -20.13 -8.84 12.16
C ASP A 113 -19.66 -8.40 13.56
N LEU A 114 -19.82 -7.12 13.89
CA LEU A 114 -19.50 -6.61 15.24
C LEU A 114 -20.58 -6.96 16.28
N SER A 115 -21.80 -7.25 15.83
CA SER A 115 -22.94 -7.57 16.70
C SER A 115 -23.08 -9.07 16.96
N THR A 116 -22.50 -9.92 16.11
CA THR A 116 -22.52 -11.37 16.29
C THR A 116 -21.51 -11.77 17.37
N PRO A 117 -21.95 -12.47 18.44
CA PRO A 117 -21.00 -13.04 19.38
C PRO A 117 -20.13 -14.10 18.66
N PRO A 118 -18.84 -14.24 19.04
CA PRO A 118 -17.98 -15.25 18.43
C PRO A 118 -18.61 -16.64 18.60
N PRO A 119 -18.50 -17.53 17.59
CA PRO A 119 -19.02 -18.88 17.71
C PRO A 119 -18.35 -19.56 18.91
N SER A 120 -19.14 -19.82 19.94
CA SER A 120 -18.79 -20.73 21.03
C SER A 120 -18.40 -22.06 20.40
N CYS A 121 -17.16 -22.48 20.62
CA CYS A 121 -16.65 -23.77 20.15
C CYS A 121 -17.61 -24.89 20.60
N PRO A 122 -18.03 -25.80 19.70
CA PRO A 122 -18.71 -27.00 20.14
C PRO A 122 -17.71 -27.94 20.82
N ASP A 123 -18.20 -28.60 21.87
CA ASP A 123 -17.69 -29.83 22.50
C ASP A 123 -16.92 -29.68 23.82
N THR A 124 -17.67 -29.70 24.91
CA THR A 124 -17.38 -30.61 26.03
C THR A 124 -18.71 -31.11 26.61
N PRO A 125 -18.99 -32.43 26.64
CA PRO A 125 -20.27 -32.94 27.12
C PRO A 125 -20.31 -33.01 28.65
N ASP A 126 -21.44 -32.53 29.17
CA ASP A 126 -22.16 -32.89 30.41
C ASP A 126 -21.42 -32.89 31.76
N SER A 127 -21.88 -32.00 32.65
CA SER A 127 -22.44 -32.48 33.92
C SER A 127 -23.53 -31.52 34.42
N SER A 128 -24.68 -32.11 34.76
CA SER A 128 -25.93 -31.49 35.16
C SER A 128 -25.93 -30.93 36.60
N SER A 129 -26.62 -29.80 36.82
CA SER A 129 -27.68 -29.71 37.86
C SER A 129 -28.45 -28.37 37.79
N VAL A 130 -29.73 -28.51 37.44
CA VAL A 130 -30.94 -27.73 37.78
C VAL A 130 -30.78 -26.61 38.81
N VAL A 131 -31.24 -25.39 38.48
CA VAL A 131 -32.41 -24.68 39.04
C VAL A 131 -32.63 -23.37 38.25
N CYS A 132 -33.85 -23.18 37.75
CA CYS A 132 -34.42 -21.91 37.31
C CYS A 132 -35.87 -21.88 37.87
N PRO A 133 -36.60 -20.74 37.96
CA PRO A 133 -36.30 -19.43 37.38
C PRO A 133 -36.60 -18.22 38.29
N SER A 134 -36.18 -17.01 37.89
CA SER A 134 -36.99 -15.81 38.16
C SER A 134 -36.79 -14.72 37.11
N PRO A 135 -37.86 -13.96 36.77
CA PRO A 135 -37.86 -13.03 35.65
C PRO A 135 -37.61 -11.59 36.13
N SER A 136 -36.57 -10.94 35.60
CA SER A 136 -36.54 -9.49 35.55
C SER A 136 -35.85 -9.05 34.26
N GLU A 137 -36.66 -8.49 33.38
CA GLU A 137 -36.21 -7.69 32.24
C GLU A 137 -35.21 -6.62 32.71
N ALA A 138 -34.03 -6.63 32.13
CA ALA A 138 -33.32 -5.41 31.80
C ALA A 138 -32.81 -5.63 30.38
N ALA A 139 -33.40 -4.89 29.45
CA ALA A 139 -33.05 -4.85 28.06
C ALA A 139 -31.51 -4.80 27.89
N ASN A 140 -30.93 -5.86 27.33
CA ASN A 140 -29.64 -5.76 26.65
C ASN A 140 -29.87 -4.87 25.43
N SER A 141 -29.91 -3.56 25.67
CA SER A 141 -29.77 -2.57 24.60
C SER A 141 -28.32 -2.75 24.15
N PRO A 142 -28.03 -3.29 22.95
CA PRO A 142 -26.65 -3.33 22.49
C PRO A 142 -26.14 -1.90 22.52
N GLU A 143 -25.06 -1.69 23.26
CA GLU A 143 -24.39 -0.40 23.33
C GLU A 143 -24.17 0.10 21.89
N PRO A 144 -24.53 1.34 21.55
CA PRO A 144 -24.52 1.77 20.16
C PRO A 144 -23.10 1.65 19.60
N LEU A 145 -22.93 0.76 18.62
CA LEU A 145 -21.65 0.52 17.97
C LEU A 145 -21.07 1.85 17.48
N SER A 146 -19.82 2.14 17.85
CA SER A 146 -19.21 3.40 17.43
C SER A 146 -19.06 3.41 15.90
N PRO A 147 -19.42 4.50 15.20
CA PRO A 147 -19.29 4.57 13.74
C PRO A 147 -17.86 4.29 13.24
N LYS A 148 -16.86 4.65 14.05
CA LYS A 148 -15.44 4.38 13.77
C LYS A 148 -15.12 2.88 13.78
N MET A 149 -15.72 2.12 14.70
CA MET A 149 -15.52 0.67 14.75
C MET A 149 -16.16 -0.02 13.55
N VAL A 150 -17.39 0.35 13.19
CA VAL A 150 -18.06 -0.18 11.99
C VAL A 150 -17.25 0.12 10.74
N LEU A 151 -16.74 1.35 10.60
CA LEU A 151 -15.90 1.73 9.47
C LEU A 151 -14.59 0.94 9.43
N SER A 152 -13.94 0.76 10.59
CA SER A 152 -12.69 -0.01 10.69
C SER A 152 -12.92 -1.47 10.30
N GLN A 153 -14.00 -2.08 10.81
CA GLN A 153 -14.38 -3.44 10.43
C GLN A 153 -14.70 -3.55 8.94
N GLY A 154 -15.41 -2.55 8.38
CA GLY A 154 -15.70 -2.48 6.95
C GLY A 154 -14.44 -2.49 6.10
N PHE A 155 -13.42 -1.69 6.45
CA PHE A 155 -12.15 -1.70 5.73
C PHE A 155 -11.39 -3.03 5.87
N LEU A 156 -11.42 -3.66 7.06
CA LEU A 156 -10.82 -5.00 7.23
C LEU A 156 -11.51 -6.04 6.35
N ASN A 157 -12.84 -6.01 6.27
CA ASN A 157 -13.61 -6.87 5.40
C ASN A 157 -13.27 -6.64 3.92
N LEU A 158 -12.94 -5.40 3.51
CA LEU A 158 -12.49 -5.10 2.16
C LEU A 158 -11.09 -5.65 1.83
N LEU A 159 -10.20 -5.73 2.83
CA LEU A 159 -8.87 -6.33 2.64
C LEU A 159 -8.92 -7.87 2.56
N LEU A 160 -10.02 -8.47 3.00
CA LEU A 160 -10.29 -9.91 2.92
C LEU A 160 -11.35 -10.24 1.85
N TRP A 161 -11.68 -9.26 1.00
CA TRP A 161 -12.75 -9.32 0.01
C TRP A 161 -12.43 -10.30 -1.12
N ASP A 162 -13.47 -10.91 -1.70
CA ASP A 162 -13.29 -11.75 -2.87
C ASP A 162 -13.24 -10.88 -4.14
N PRO A 163 -12.16 -10.90 -4.94
CA PRO A 163 -12.07 -10.11 -6.17
C PRO A 163 -13.18 -10.39 -7.19
N GLU A 164 -13.87 -11.53 -7.08
CA GLU A 164 -15.01 -11.92 -7.92
C GLU A 164 -16.36 -11.34 -7.46
N ASP A 165 -16.42 -10.70 -6.29
CA ASP A 165 -17.65 -10.07 -5.79
C ASP A 165 -17.86 -8.70 -6.44
N GLU A 166 -18.97 -8.56 -7.17
CA GLU A 166 -19.38 -7.36 -7.90
C GLU A 166 -19.86 -6.22 -6.99
N GLU A 167 -20.11 -6.47 -5.70
CA GLU A 167 -20.67 -5.50 -4.75
C GLU A 167 -19.63 -4.54 -4.13
N PHE A 168 -18.71 -3.99 -4.94
CA PHE A 168 -17.72 -3.05 -4.42
C PHE A 168 -18.35 -1.71 -4.00
N PRO A 169 -17.99 -1.11 -2.85
CA PRO A 169 -18.58 0.14 -2.36
C PRO A 169 -18.36 1.31 -3.32
N GLU A 170 -19.46 1.96 -3.74
CA GLU A 170 -19.42 3.07 -4.70
C GLU A 170 -18.60 4.25 -4.18
N THR A 171 -18.63 4.47 -2.87
CA THR A 171 -17.87 5.54 -2.20
C THR A 171 -16.35 5.36 -2.25
N LEU A 172 -15.86 4.15 -2.52
CA LEU A 172 -14.42 3.82 -2.52
C LEU A 172 -13.88 3.52 -3.92
N LEU A 173 -14.67 3.72 -4.98
CA LEU A 173 -14.27 3.37 -6.35
C LEU A 173 -12.96 4.05 -6.79
N MET A 174 -12.75 5.29 -6.37
CA MET A 174 -11.52 6.04 -6.67
C MET A 174 -10.28 5.45 -5.98
N ASP A 175 -10.47 4.79 -4.84
CA ASP A 175 -9.40 4.22 -4.02
C ASP A 175 -9.21 2.72 -4.27
N ARG A 176 -9.98 2.11 -5.19
CA ARG A 176 -9.95 0.67 -5.47
C ARG A 176 -8.54 0.14 -5.75
N ALA A 177 -7.77 0.84 -6.58
CA ALA A 177 -6.40 0.44 -6.91
C ALA A 177 -5.47 0.47 -5.68
N GLN A 178 -5.66 1.42 -4.76
CA GLN A 178 -4.87 1.49 -3.53
C GLN A 178 -5.27 0.38 -2.55
N LEU A 179 -6.57 0.08 -2.45
CA LEU A 179 -7.07 -1.01 -1.62
C LEU A 179 -6.59 -2.38 -2.12
N GLN A 180 -6.56 -2.59 -3.44
CA GLN A 180 -6.01 -3.81 -4.04
C GLN A 180 -4.50 -3.98 -3.77
N GLU A 181 -3.73 -2.89 -3.76
CA GLU A 181 -2.32 -2.94 -3.36
C GLU A 181 -2.18 -3.32 -1.88
N LEU A 182 -3.04 -2.77 -1.00
CA LEU A 182 -3.05 -3.14 0.42
C LEU A 182 -3.47 -4.60 0.65
N GLU A 183 -4.45 -5.09 -0.10
CA GLU A 183 -4.87 -6.50 -0.11
C GLU A 183 -3.70 -7.41 -0.52
N ALA A 184 -3.01 -7.07 -1.60
CA ALA A 184 -1.82 -7.80 -2.05
C ALA A 184 -0.72 -7.80 -0.99
N GLN A 185 -0.47 -6.67 -0.33
CA GLN A 185 0.50 -6.57 0.77
C GLN A 185 0.08 -7.40 1.99
N LEU A 186 -1.22 -7.41 2.34
CA LEU A 186 -1.75 -8.23 3.42
C LEU A 186 -1.56 -9.70 3.11
N HIS A 187 -1.96 -10.15 1.93
CA HIS A 187 -1.77 -11.52 1.47
C HIS A 187 -0.29 -11.92 1.53
N GLN A 188 0.60 -11.01 1.12
CA GLN A 188 2.04 -11.25 1.21
C GLN A 188 2.52 -11.43 2.66
N LEU A 189 2.04 -10.57 3.57
CA LEU A 189 2.40 -10.65 4.97
C LEU A 189 1.86 -11.92 5.62
N THR A 190 0.66 -12.35 5.25
CA THR A 190 0.02 -13.55 5.76
C THR A 190 0.80 -14.81 5.35
N ILE A 191 1.19 -14.95 4.08
CA ILE A 191 2.05 -16.07 3.65
C ILE A 191 3.38 -16.05 4.40
N LEU A 192 4.02 -14.88 4.50
CA LEU A 192 5.28 -14.76 5.24
C LEU A 192 5.13 -15.22 6.70
N ALA A 193 4.09 -14.75 7.38
CA ALA A 193 3.79 -15.14 8.75
C ALA A 193 3.51 -16.64 8.87
N SER A 194 2.74 -17.22 7.95
CA SER A 194 2.46 -18.66 7.90
C SER A 194 3.74 -19.49 7.71
N VAL A 195 4.61 -19.10 6.78
CA VAL A 195 5.89 -19.77 6.53
C VAL A 195 6.79 -19.70 7.76
N LEU A 196 6.85 -18.53 8.42
CA LEU A 196 7.61 -18.37 9.65
C LEU A 196 7.03 -19.21 10.80
N LEU A 197 5.71 -19.28 10.94
CA LEU A 197 5.04 -20.06 11.97
C LEU A 197 5.31 -21.56 11.78
N VAL A 198 5.13 -22.07 10.55
CA VAL A 198 5.43 -23.46 10.19
C VAL A 198 6.92 -23.73 10.36
N ALA A 199 7.82 -22.90 9.85
CA ALA A 199 9.26 -23.10 10.07
C ALA A 199 9.62 -23.14 11.56
N SER A 200 8.97 -22.32 12.40
CA SER A 200 9.22 -22.30 13.84
C SER A 200 8.80 -23.59 14.55
N SER A 201 7.75 -24.28 14.08
CA SER A 201 7.29 -25.53 14.69
C SER A 201 8.28 -26.69 14.48
N PHE A 202 9.05 -26.67 13.38
CA PHE A 202 10.04 -27.70 13.07
C PHE A 202 11.49 -27.33 13.47
N SER A 203 11.80 -26.04 13.63
CA SER A 203 13.19 -25.57 13.81
C SER A 203 13.71 -25.60 15.26
N GLY A 204 12.83 -25.81 16.25
CA GLY A 204 13.19 -25.73 17.66
C GLY A 204 13.50 -24.29 18.14
N SER A 205 13.38 -24.05 19.44
CA SER A 205 13.49 -22.70 20.02
C SER A 205 14.88 -22.07 19.87
N VAL A 206 15.93 -22.89 19.78
CA VAL A 206 17.32 -22.44 19.66
C VAL A 206 17.62 -21.84 18.28
N LEU A 207 17.12 -22.48 17.22
CA LEU A 207 17.33 -22.00 15.85
C LEU A 207 16.50 -20.75 15.57
N PHE A 208 15.23 -20.78 15.99
CA PHE A 208 14.31 -19.65 15.78
C PHE A 208 14.60 -18.46 16.70
N GLY A 209 15.32 -18.68 17.82
CA GLY A 209 15.84 -17.61 18.66
C GLY A 209 16.98 -16.81 18.03
N SER A 210 17.58 -17.29 16.92
CA SER A 210 18.62 -16.57 16.20
C SER A 210 18.01 -15.53 15.22
N PRO A 211 18.23 -14.22 15.43
CA PRO A 211 17.66 -13.19 14.55
C PRO A 211 18.23 -13.29 13.12
N GLN A 212 19.48 -13.73 12.96
CA GLN A 212 20.11 -13.89 11.65
C GLN A 212 19.42 -14.96 10.80
N PHE A 213 18.98 -16.04 11.43
CA PHE A 213 18.23 -17.11 10.77
C PHE A 213 16.85 -16.62 10.34
N VAL A 214 16.11 -16.01 11.27
CA VAL A 214 14.76 -15.47 10.99
C VAL A 214 14.80 -14.40 9.90
N ASP A 215 15.79 -13.50 9.90
CA ASP A 215 15.94 -12.48 8.87
C ASP A 215 16.36 -13.05 7.52
N LYS A 216 17.10 -14.16 7.50
CA LYS A 216 17.44 -14.87 6.27
C LYS A 216 16.23 -15.59 5.70
N LEU A 217 15.44 -16.23 6.56
CA LEU A 217 14.18 -16.88 6.19
C LEU A 217 13.18 -15.86 5.64
N LYS A 218 13.02 -14.70 6.30
CA LYS A 218 12.21 -13.58 5.77
C LYS A 218 12.64 -13.12 4.39
N ARG A 219 13.95 -13.01 4.15
CA ARG A 219 14.49 -12.60 2.83
C ARG A 219 14.24 -13.64 1.74
N ILE A 220 14.44 -14.93 2.06
CA ILE A 220 14.16 -16.03 1.14
C ILE A 220 12.67 -16.02 0.79
N THR A 221 11.79 -16.04 1.78
CA THR A 221 10.34 -16.02 1.56
C THR A 221 9.93 -14.79 0.77
N LYS A 222 10.41 -13.58 1.11
CA LYS A 222 10.07 -12.36 0.37
C LYS A 222 10.54 -12.38 -1.09
N ALA A 223 11.79 -12.80 -1.35
CA ALA A 223 12.33 -12.86 -2.71
C ALA A 223 11.52 -13.83 -3.58
N LEU A 224 11.15 -14.98 -3.02
CA LEU A 224 10.33 -15.98 -3.71
C LEU A 224 8.88 -15.52 -3.89
N MET A 225 8.41 -14.63 -3.02
CA MET A 225 7.08 -14.06 -3.17
C MET A 225 6.95 -13.04 -4.31
N GLU A 226 8.06 -12.42 -4.71
CA GLU A 226 8.09 -11.61 -5.93
C GLU A 226 7.99 -12.49 -7.18
N GLU A 227 8.40 -13.77 -7.12
CA GLU A 227 8.27 -14.73 -8.22
C GLU A 227 6.81 -15.17 -8.47
N PHE A 228 5.93 -15.18 -7.46
CA PHE A 228 4.49 -15.46 -7.60
C PHE A 228 3.80 -14.51 -8.59
N LYS A 229 4.32 -13.30 -8.80
CA LYS A 229 3.79 -12.36 -9.80
C LYS A 229 4.06 -12.81 -11.24
N SER A 230 4.95 -13.77 -11.44
CA SER A 230 5.47 -14.19 -12.77
C SER A 230 5.25 -15.67 -13.10
N ARG A 231 4.89 -16.50 -12.11
CA ARG A 231 4.75 -17.96 -12.24
C ARG A 231 3.46 -18.45 -11.58
N PRO A 232 2.96 -19.64 -11.97
CA PRO A 232 1.83 -20.27 -11.29
C PRO A 232 2.11 -20.43 -9.80
N GLU A 233 1.08 -20.20 -8.99
CA GLU A 233 1.17 -20.21 -7.53
C GLU A 233 1.69 -21.56 -7.00
N GLU A 234 1.26 -22.67 -7.61
CA GLU A 234 1.68 -24.02 -7.24
C GLU A 234 3.21 -24.23 -7.37
N GLU A 235 3.82 -23.82 -8.48
CA GLU A 235 5.25 -24.01 -8.73
C GLU A 235 6.13 -23.15 -7.81
N ALA A 236 5.68 -21.92 -7.53
CA ALA A 236 6.39 -21.02 -6.65
C ALA A 236 6.27 -21.47 -5.17
N VAL A 237 5.13 -22.06 -4.77
CA VAL A 237 4.96 -22.68 -3.44
C VAL A 237 5.89 -23.88 -3.24
N LEU A 238 6.03 -24.74 -4.27
CA LEU A 238 6.98 -25.85 -4.24
C LEU A 238 8.41 -25.32 -4.02
N THR A 239 8.81 -24.31 -4.79
CA THR A 239 10.13 -23.68 -4.68
C THR A 239 10.38 -23.09 -3.29
N VAL A 240 9.38 -22.43 -2.70
CA VAL A 240 9.43 -21.92 -1.31
C VAL A 240 9.63 -23.04 -0.32
N SER A 241 8.85 -24.13 -0.43
CA SER A 241 8.93 -25.26 0.51
C SER A 241 10.32 -25.91 0.53
N GLU A 242 10.94 -26.06 -0.65
CA GLU A 242 12.29 -26.62 -0.78
C GLU A 242 13.36 -25.69 -0.23
N GLN A 243 13.32 -24.39 -0.56
CA GLN A 243 14.34 -23.44 -0.12
C GLN A 243 14.28 -23.19 1.39
N VAL A 244 13.09 -23.12 1.97
CA VAL A 244 12.89 -23.00 3.42
C VAL A 244 13.44 -24.24 4.13
N SER A 245 13.11 -25.44 3.63
CA SER A 245 13.62 -26.70 4.19
C SER A 245 15.15 -26.80 4.11
N GLN A 246 15.74 -26.45 2.97
CA GLN A 246 17.20 -26.43 2.80
C GLN A 246 17.88 -25.45 3.75
N GLU A 247 17.29 -24.26 3.96
CA GLU A 247 17.87 -23.27 4.87
C GLU A 247 17.78 -23.70 6.33
N ILE A 248 16.72 -24.41 6.74
CA ILE A 248 16.61 -25.02 8.07
C ILE A 248 17.72 -26.05 8.26
N HIS A 249 17.89 -26.99 7.33
CA HIS A 249 18.96 -28.01 7.40
C HIS A 249 20.36 -27.39 7.46
N ARG A 250 20.65 -26.43 6.58
CA ARG A 250 21.92 -25.71 6.57
C ARG A 250 22.20 -24.99 7.89
N SER A 251 21.15 -24.40 8.48
CA SER A 251 21.30 -23.68 9.75
C SER A 251 21.47 -24.62 10.94
N LEU A 252 20.82 -25.79 10.93
CA LEU A 252 21.05 -26.86 11.91
C LEU A 252 22.49 -27.39 11.84
N GLU A 253 23.00 -27.65 10.63
CA GLU A 253 24.39 -28.08 10.41
C GLU A 253 25.41 -27.06 10.91
N ASN A 254 25.23 -25.78 10.55
CA ASN A 254 26.10 -24.69 10.99
C ASN A 254 26.15 -24.53 12.52
N MET A 255 25.07 -24.91 13.21
CA MET A 255 24.95 -24.82 14.67
C MET A 255 25.33 -26.13 15.38
N GLY A 256 25.70 -27.18 14.62
CA GLY A 256 26.05 -28.50 15.16
C GLY A 256 24.85 -29.26 15.76
N LEU A 257 23.63 -28.91 15.35
CA LEU A 257 22.40 -29.56 15.82
C LEU A 257 22.05 -30.77 14.94
N ALA A 258 21.25 -31.70 15.48
CA ALA A 258 20.78 -32.85 14.72
C ALA A 258 19.91 -32.40 13.53
N ALA A 259 20.14 -33.01 12.36
CA ALA A 259 19.29 -32.80 11.20
C ALA A 259 17.85 -33.26 11.48
N LEU A 260 16.89 -32.66 10.76
CA LEU A 260 15.50 -33.10 10.83
C LEU A 260 15.38 -34.56 10.34
N SER A 261 14.45 -35.31 10.93
CA SER A 261 14.13 -36.63 10.40
C SER A 261 13.51 -36.52 8.99
N SER A 262 13.59 -37.59 8.21
CA SER A 262 12.94 -37.67 6.90
C SER A 262 11.44 -37.39 6.99
N ASP A 263 10.78 -37.89 8.03
CA ASP A 263 9.33 -37.72 8.25
C ASP A 263 8.95 -36.29 8.60
N ASN A 264 9.78 -35.60 9.41
CA ASN A 264 9.58 -34.19 9.75
C ASN A 264 9.83 -33.29 8.55
N THR A 265 10.79 -33.66 7.69
CA THR A 265 11.08 -32.93 6.45
C THR A 265 9.93 -33.04 5.45
N ALA A 266 9.37 -34.24 5.29
CA ALA A 266 8.19 -34.45 4.45
C ALA A 266 6.97 -33.70 4.99
N SER A 267 6.76 -33.72 6.31
CA SER A 267 5.68 -32.97 6.98
C SER A 267 5.84 -31.45 6.81
N LEU A 268 7.04 -30.92 7.01
CA LEU A 268 7.35 -29.49 6.80
C LEU A 268 7.03 -29.05 5.37
N ILE A 269 7.50 -29.82 4.39
CA ILE A 269 7.25 -29.52 2.96
C ILE A 269 5.74 -29.57 2.66
N GLY A 270 5.04 -30.59 3.17
CA GLY A 270 3.59 -30.72 3.01
C GLY A 270 2.80 -29.58 3.65
N GLU A 271 3.17 -29.15 4.85
CA GLU A 271 2.52 -28.01 5.52
C GLU A 271 2.78 -26.69 4.77
N LEU A 272 4.03 -26.44 4.35
CA LEU A 272 4.38 -25.25 3.56
C LEU A 272 3.64 -25.22 2.22
N GLN A 273 3.45 -26.38 1.57
CA GLN A 273 2.70 -26.48 0.32
C GLN A 273 1.21 -26.21 0.49
N ASN A 274 0.67 -26.47 1.68
CA ASN A 274 -0.72 -26.21 2.00
C ASN A 274 -0.97 -24.76 2.45
N ILE A 275 0.05 -23.93 2.70
CA ILE A 275 -0.12 -22.54 3.18
C ILE A 275 -0.92 -21.70 2.18
N THR A 276 -0.85 -21.99 0.90
CA THR A 276 -1.53 -21.20 -0.13
C THR A 276 -3.02 -21.52 -0.26
N ARG A 277 -3.48 -22.65 0.30
CA ARG A 277 -4.89 -23.00 0.28
C ARG A 277 -5.65 -22.10 1.27
N LYS A 278 -6.75 -21.48 0.80
CA LYS A 278 -7.63 -20.62 1.62
C LYS A 278 -8.16 -21.32 2.89
N GLU A 279 -8.16 -22.65 2.91
CA GLU A 279 -8.68 -23.51 3.99
C GLU A 279 -7.64 -23.87 5.07
N ASN A 280 -6.40 -23.36 4.98
CA ASN A 280 -5.37 -23.74 5.94
C ASN A 280 -5.66 -23.17 7.34
N CYS A 281 -5.59 -24.03 8.36
CA CYS A 281 -5.75 -23.66 9.78
C CYS A 281 -4.79 -22.53 10.20
N VAL A 282 -3.62 -22.42 9.58
CA VAL A 282 -2.64 -21.35 9.86
C VAL A 282 -3.16 -19.98 9.43
N HIS A 283 -3.89 -19.90 8.31
CA HIS A 283 -4.59 -18.66 7.91
C HIS A 283 -5.66 -18.30 8.93
N SER A 284 -6.42 -19.27 9.44
CA SER A 284 -7.43 -19.00 10.46
C SER A 284 -6.79 -18.44 11.74
N VAL A 285 -5.64 -18.97 12.17
CA VAL A 285 -4.93 -18.45 13.35
C VAL A 285 -4.43 -17.03 13.12
N ILE A 286 -3.88 -16.72 11.94
CA ILE A 286 -3.32 -15.39 11.65
C ILE A 286 -4.42 -14.34 11.46
N VAL A 287 -5.51 -14.70 10.79
CA VAL A 287 -6.65 -13.80 10.52
C VAL A 287 -7.54 -13.65 11.75
N SER A 288 -7.61 -14.65 12.66
CA SER A 288 -8.44 -14.60 13.86
C SER A 288 -7.78 -13.90 15.06
N ILE A 289 -6.56 -13.36 14.96
CA ILE A 289 -5.97 -12.56 16.05
C ILE A 289 -6.69 -11.21 16.10
N PRO A 290 -7.54 -10.95 17.11
CA PRO A 290 -8.21 -9.67 17.22
C PRO A 290 -7.17 -8.61 17.64
N PRO A 291 -7.27 -7.37 17.15
CA PRO A 291 -6.33 -6.28 17.51
C PRO A 291 -6.34 -5.91 19.00
N HIS A 292 -7.22 -6.50 19.82
CA HIS A 292 -7.45 -6.13 21.22
C HIS A 292 -6.84 -7.03 22.30
N ARG A 293 -6.05 -8.05 21.98
CA ARG A 293 -5.28 -8.80 23.01
C ARG A 293 -3.88 -8.23 23.23
N SER A 294 -3.80 -6.98 23.68
CA SER A 294 -2.61 -6.43 24.35
C SER A 294 -2.71 -6.68 25.86
N ALA A 295 -2.55 -7.94 26.30
CA ALA A 295 -2.42 -8.26 27.72
C ALA A 295 -1.45 -9.41 28.04
N ASP A 296 -0.78 -10.02 27.05
CA ASP A 296 0.27 -11.02 27.30
C ASP A 296 1.65 -10.48 26.87
N PRO A 297 2.63 -10.33 27.79
CA PRO A 297 3.93 -9.71 27.49
C PRO A 297 4.86 -10.55 26.58
N LEU A 298 4.51 -11.81 26.29
CA LEU A 298 5.44 -12.77 25.68
C LEU A 298 5.35 -12.87 24.15
N VAL A 299 4.20 -12.54 23.55
CA VAL A 299 4.02 -12.63 22.09
C VAL A 299 4.51 -11.38 21.33
N PRO A 300 4.31 -10.14 21.82
CA PRO A 300 4.74 -8.94 21.10
C PRO A 300 6.26 -8.79 20.98
N GLN A 301 7.04 -9.34 21.92
CA GLN A 301 8.50 -9.20 21.94
C GLN A 301 9.19 -10.01 20.84
N MET A 302 8.62 -11.16 20.42
CA MET A 302 9.23 -11.99 19.38
C MET A 302 8.93 -11.52 17.96
N LEU A 303 7.81 -10.83 17.71
CA LEU A 303 7.38 -10.44 16.36
C LEU A 303 7.64 -8.96 16.02
N PHE A 304 7.61 -8.04 16.99
CA PHE A 304 7.59 -6.60 16.71
C PHE A 304 8.68 -5.77 17.41
N GLY A 305 9.58 -6.38 18.19
CA GLY A 305 10.55 -5.68 19.04
C GLY A 305 11.54 -4.73 18.36
N SER A 306 11.72 -4.80 17.03
CA SER A 306 12.59 -3.89 16.28
C SER A 306 11.92 -3.07 15.19
N TRP A 307 10.61 -3.20 14.96
CA TRP A 307 9.93 -2.47 13.87
C TRP A 307 9.40 -1.09 14.27
N CYS A 308 9.13 -0.84 15.55
CA CYS A 308 8.66 0.48 16.00
C CYS A 308 9.71 1.60 15.89
N ALA A 309 10.99 1.29 15.64
CA ALA A 309 12.04 2.29 15.55
C ALA A 309 12.28 2.83 14.11
N ALA A 310 11.69 2.24 13.06
CA ALA A 310 12.09 2.53 11.68
C ALA A 310 11.03 3.26 10.81
N VAL A 311 9.81 3.52 11.31
CA VAL A 311 8.72 4.12 10.50
C VAL A 311 8.41 5.57 10.89
N SER A 312 9.23 6.21 11.73
CA SER A 312 9.07 7.64 12.05
C SER A 312 10.32 8.44 11.71
N ALA A 313 10.52 8.68 10.41
CA ALA A 313 11.38 9.75 9.92
C ALA A 313 10.90 10.22 8.54
N ARG A 314 9.74 10.88 8.48
CA ARG A 314 9.55 11.88 7.42
C ARG A 314 10.49 13.05 7.75
N PRO A 315 11.44 13.43 6.88
CA PRO A 315 12.21 14.64 7.12
C PRO A 315 11.27 15.84 7.15
N PRO A 316 11.46 16.80 8.08
CA PRO A 316 10.67 18.02 8.10
C PRO A 316 10.99 18.83 6.84
N TRP A 317 9.95 19.10 6.06
CA TRP A 317 10.00 20.05 4.95
C TRP A 317 10.36 21.42 5.52
N ARG A 318 11.59 21.87 5.31
CA ARG A 318 11.96 23.26 5.53
C ARG A 318 11.33 24.12 4.44
N PRO A 319 10.63 25.20 4.78
CA PRO A 319 10.38 26.28 3.81
C PRO A 319 11.72 27.01 3.59
N TYR A 320 12.17 27.11 2.35
CA TYR A 320 13.21 28.07 2.01
C TYR A 320 12.58 29.47 1.87
N PRO A 321 13.17 30.50 2.48
CA PRO A 321 12.68 31.87 2.39
C PRO A 321 13.16 32.55 1.10
N HIS A 322 12.24 33.31 0.52
CA HIS A 322 12.36 34.40 -0.48
C HIS A 322 13.16 34.14 -1.77
#